data_AF-W0RTI5-F1
#
_entry.id   AF-W0RTI5-F1
#
_cell.length_a   1.000
_cell.length_b   1.000
_cell.length_c   1.000
_cell.angle_alpha   90.00
_cell.angle_beta   90.00
_cell.angle_gamma   90.00
#
_symmetry.space_group_name_H-M   'P 1'
#
loop_
_entity.id
_entity.type
_entity.pdbx_description
1 polymer ?
#
loop_
_entity_poly.entity_id
_entity_poly.type
_entity_poly.pdbx_seq_one_letter_code
_entity_poly.pdbx_strand_id
1 'polypeptide(L)'
;MSPSEPALSDQVPDLTSAEFQALLADEVASLDAEVLPTYRRCQVPPVRMEHRWEFDGRQVGAPVWVVARDGPVVLGYDEVEEEWGIGRVLGAVADGGVVDDWGTFGERLRWTLLRFPDPAAYVRRTAG
;
A
#
# COMPACT_ATOMS: atom_id res chain seq x y z
N MET A 1 25.95 33.58 1.02
CA MET A 1 25.57 32.69 -0.09
C MET A 1 25.48 31.30 0.50
N SER A 2 24.27 30.82 0.76
CA SER A 2 24.06 29.45 1.24
C SER A 2 24.33 28.49 0.09
N PRO A 3 25.05 27.38 0.31
CA PRO A 3 25.17 26.34 -0.71
C PRO A 3 23.78 25.76 -0.95
N SER A 4 23.34 25.75 -2.21
CA SER A 4 22.21 24.96 -2.66
C SER A 4 22.52 23.49 -2.35
N GLU A 5 21.78 22.89 -1.43
CA GLU A 5 21.79 21.44 -1.24
C GLU A 5 21.40 20.78 -2.58
N PRO A 6 22.16 19.78 -3.06
CA PRO A 6 21.72 19.00 -4.20
C PRO A 6 20.45 18.26 -3.79
N ALA A 7 19.38 18.44 -4.55
CA ALA A 7 18.21 17.58 -4.49
C ALA A 7 18.67 16.15 -4.79
N LEU A 8 18.89 15.35 -3.75
CA LEU A 8 18.96 13.89 -3.85
C LEU A 8 17.55 13.40 -4.21
N SER A 9 17.19 13.57 -5.46
CA SER A 9 16.16 12.80 -6.09
C SER A 9 16.89 11.73 -6.90
N ASP A 10 17.46 10.75 -6.20
CA ASP A 10 17.58 9.40 -6.76
C ASP A 10 16.14 8.92 -6.93
N GLN A 11 15.48 9.39 -8.00
CA GLN A 11 14.14 8.95 -8.34
C GLN A 11 14.25 7.47 -8.69
N VAL A 12 13.85 6.63 -7.74
CA VAL A 12 13.56 5.22 -8.01
C VAL A 12 12.58 5.24 -9.20
N PRO A 13 12.91 4.59 -10.33
CA PRO A 13 12.06 4.62 -11.49
C PRO A 13 10.69 4.06 -11.11
N ASP A 14 9.65 4.76 -11.57
CA ASP A 14 8.29 4.31 -11.31
C ASP A 14 8.05 2.90 -11.87
N LEU A 15 7.51 1.98 -11.07
CA LEU A 15 7.10 0.65 -11.51
C LEU A 15 6.04 0.78 -12.61
N THR A 16 6.31 0.17 -13.76
CA THR A 16 5.30 0.03 -14.79
C THR A 16 4.19 -0.91 -14.32
N SER A 17 2.99 -0.79 -14.91
CA SER A 17 1.90 -1.71 -14.60
C SER A 17 2.27 -3.18 -14.88
N ALA A 18 3.13 -3.44 -15.87
CA ALA A 18 3.56 -4.80 -16.19
C ALA A 18 4.50 -5.36 -15.12
N GLU A 19 5.46 -4.56 -14.64
CA GLU A 19 6.38 -4.95 -13.57
C GLU A 19 5.63 -5.17 -12.26
N PHE A 20 4.69 -4.28 -11.92
CA PHE A 20 3.87 -4.44 -10.73
C PHE A 20 3.00 -5.71 -10.79
N GLN A 21 2.42 -6.03 -11.95
CA GLN A 21 1.63 -7.25 -12.12
C GLN A 21 2.48 -8.51 -11.95
N ALA A 22 3.74 -8.50 -12.40
CA ALA A 22 4.67 -9.60 -12.17
C ALA A 22 5.00 -9.76 -10.68
N LEU A 23 5.34 -8.67 -9.99
CA LEU A 23 5.59 -8.65 -8.55
C LEU A 23 4.37 -9.17 -7.77
N LEU A 24 3.17 -8.70 -8.11
CA LEU A 24 1.94 -9.14 -7.47
C LEU A 24 1.67 -10.63 -7.72
N ALA A 25 1.91 -11.13 -8.94
CA ALA A 25 1.72 -12.54 -9.26
C ALA A 25 2.62 -13.44 -8.41
N ASP A 26 3.88 -13.06 -8.22
CA ASP A 26 4.84 -13.78 -7.37
C ASP A 26 4.42 -13.78 -5.90
N GLU A 27 4.02 -12.61 -5.37
CA GLU A 27 3.53 -12.49 -4.00
C GLU A 27 2.24 -13.32 -3.78
N VAL A 28 1.30 -13.29 -4.72
CA VAL A 28 0.07 -14.10 -4.68
C VAL A 28 0.36 -15.60 -4.77
N ALA A 29 1.32 -16.01 -5.61
CA ALA A 29 1.74 -17.40 -5.71
C ALA A 29 2.38 -17.92 -4.42
N SER A 30 2.97 -17.02 -3.61
CA SER A 30 3.56 -17.34 -2.32
C SER A 30 2.56 -17.34 -1.14
N LEU A 31 1.30 -16.98 -1.37
CA LEU A 31 0.30 -16.93 -0.29
C LEU A 31 -0.09 -18.33 0.18
N ASP A 32 -0.01 -18.52 1.50
CA ASP A 32 -0.48 -19.73 2.15
C ASP A 32 -2.01 -19.83 2.13
N ALA A 33 -2.51 -21.05 2.33
CA ALA A 33 -3.94 -21.36 2.31
C ALA A 33 -4.77 -20.60 3.36
N GLU A 34 -4.14 -20.07 4.42
CA GLU A 34 -4.81 -19.31 5.47
C GLU A 34 -5.28 -17.91 4.99
N VAL A 35 -4.43 -17.20 4.25
CA VAL A 35 -4.69 -15.80 3.85
C VAL A 35 -5.22 -15.66 2.42
N LEU A 36 -4.98 -16.66 1.56
CA LEU A 36 -5.43 -16.68 0.17
C LEU A 36 -6.95 -16.49 0.01
N PRO A 37 -7.84 -17.08 0.83
CA PRO A 37 -9.28 -16.83 0.73
C PRO A 37 -9.66 -15.37 0.98
N THR A 38 -8.98 -14.70 1.92
CA THR A 38 -9.21 -13.28 2.20
C THR A 38 -8.80 -12.43 1.01
N TYR A 39 -7.60 -12.68 0.46
CA TYR A 39 -7.16 -11.98 -0.76
C TYR A 39 -8.15 -12.17 -1.91
N ARG A 40 -8.52 -13.41 -2.23
CA ARG A 40 -9.45 -13.71 -3.34
C ARG A 40 -10.83 -13.06 -3.18
N ARG A 41 -11.33 -12.92 -1.94
CA ARG A 41 -12.61 -12.27 -1.67
C ARG A 41 -12.57 -10.76 -1.91
N CYS A 42 -11.43 -10.14 -1.64
CA CYS A 42 -11.29 -8.69 -1.61
C CYS A 42 -10.46 -8.13 -2.78
N GLN A 43 -9.85 -8.98 -3.61
CA GLN A 43 -8.98 -8.55 -4.69
C GLN A 43 -9.73 -7.62 -5.67
N VAL A 44 -9.02 -6.61 -6.15
CA VAL A 44 -9.46 -5.70 -7.21
C VAL A 44 -8.38 -5.64 -8.29
N PRO A 45 -8.71 -5.27 -9.54
CA PRO A 45 -7.68 -4.98 -10.52
C PRO A 45 -6.69 -3.94 -9.96
N PRO A 46 -5.36 -4.19 -10.06
CA PRO A 46 -4.36 -3.24 -9.58
C PRO A 46 -4.58 -1.84 -10.14
N VAL A 47 -4.65 -0.87 -9.24
CA VAL A 47 -4.83 0.54 -9.57
C VAL A 47 -3.83 1.37 -8.79
N ARG A 48 -3.14 2.28 -9.50
CA ARG A 48 -2.20 3.21 -8.90
C ARG A 48 -2.97 4.39 -8.32
N MET A 49 -2.75 4.69 -7.06
CA MET A 49 -3.36 5.77 -6.29
C MET A 49 -2.27 6.58 -5.58
N GLU A 50 -2.61 7.76 -5.09
CA GLU A 50 -1.69 8.56 -4.28
C GLU A 50 -2.04 8.38 -2.81
N HIS A 51 -1.09 7.92 -1.99
CA HIS A 51 -1.18 8.04 -0.55
C HIS A 51 -0.65 9.41 -0.14
N ARG A 52 -1.43 10.20 0.60
CA ARG A 52 -1.04 11.55 1.05
C ARG A 52 -0.97 11.65 2.56
N TRP A 53 0.04 12.36 3.06
CA TRP A 53 0.17 12.69 4.47
C TRP A 53 0.77 14.09 4.66
N GLU A 54 0.72 14.60 5.89
CA GLU A 54 1.38 15.85 6.26
C GLU A 54 2.77 15.57 6.83
N PHE A 55 3.79 16.25 6.30
CA PHE A 55 5.16 16.24 6.80
C PHE A 55 5.67 17.67 6.91
N ASP A 56 6.02 18.10 8.12
CA ASP A 56 6.52 19.46 8.41
C ASP A 56 5.60 20.59 7.86
N GLY A 57 4.28 20.44 8.06
CA GLY A 57 3.27 21.39 7.59
C GLY A 57 3.08 21.44 6.06
N ARG A 58 3.62 20.46 5.32
CA ARG A 58 3.44 20.31 3.88
C ARG A 58 2.72 19.01 3.57
N GLN A 59 1.84 19.06 2.56
CA GLN A 59 1.28 17.85 1.97
C GLN A 59 2.32 17.19 1.08
N VAL A 60 2.58 15.92 1.36
CA VAL A 60 3.45 15.05 0.57
C VAL A 60 2.66 13.79 0.21
N GLY A 61 3.12 13.06 -0.80
CA GLY A 61 2.47 11.82 -1.19
C GLY A 61 3.40 10.85 -1.89
N ALA A 62 3.00 9.60 -1.89
CA ALA A 62 3.69 8.49 -2.53
C ALA A 62 2.71 7.68 -3.39
N PRO A 63 3.15 7.16 -4.54
CA PRO A 63 2.34 6.23 -5.33
C PRO A 63 2.17 4.90 -4.59
N VAL A 64 0.91 4.45 -4.51
CA VAL A 64 0.53 3.16 -3.94
C VAL A 64 -0.27 2.35 -4.96
N TRP A 65 0.10 1.09 -5.14
CA TRP A 65 -0.67 0.15 -5.95
C TRP A 65 -1.69 -0.58 -5.08
N VAL A 66 -2.97 -0.24 -5.21
CA VAL A 66 -4.06 -0.90 -4.50
C VAL A 66 -4.45 -2.19 -5.21
N VAL A 67 -4.51 -3.29 -4.46
CA VAL A 67 -4.75 -4.64 -4.98
C VAL A 67 -5.90 -5.39 -4.30
N ALA A 68 -6.33 -4.93 -3.12
CA ALA A 68 -7.52 -5.47 -2.46
C ALA A 68 -8.27 -4.37 -1.72
N ARG A 69 -9.59 -4.57 -1.56
CA ARG A 69 -10.50 -3.60 -0.94
C ARG A 69 -11.61 -4.30 -0.17
N ASP A 70 -11.92 -3.74 1.00
CA ASP A 70 -13.11 -4.08 1.80
C ASP A 70 -13.73 -2.78 2.32
N GLY A 71 -14.87 -2.39 1.74
CA GLY A 71 -15.49 -1.09 2.01
C GLY A 71 -14.53 0.07 1.70
N PRO A 72 -14.22 0.97 2.67
CA PRO A 72 -13.25 2.04 2.49
C PRO A 72 -11.79 1.60 2.68
N VAL A 73 -11.54 0.40 3.23
CA VAL A 73 -10.19 -0.06 3.55
C VAL A 73 -9.57 -0.70 2.32
N VAL A 74 -8.32 -0.35 2.04
CA VAL A 74 -7.53 -0.90 0.93
C VAL A 74 -6.25 -1.51 1.44
N LEU A 75 -5.79 -2.53 0.73
CA LEU A 75 -4.45 -3.07 0.83
C LEU A 75 -3.71 -2.68 -0.44
N GLY A 76 -2.49 -2.16 -0.29
CA GLY A 76 -1.65 -1.84 -1.43
C GLY A 76 -0.17 -1.98 -1.16
N TYR A 77 0.61 -1.66 -2.18
CA TYR A 77 2.08 -1.61 -2.15
C TYR A 77 2.54 -0.16 -2.32
N ASP A 78 3.25 0.36 -1.33
CA ASP A 78 3.93 1.65 -1.41
C ASP A 78 5.21 1.48 -2.23
N GLU A 79 5.27 2.19 -3.35
CA GLU A 79 6.35 2.06 -4.31
C GLU A 79 7.63 2.79 -3.88
N VAL A 80 7.52 3.78 -2.99
CA VAL A 80 8.67 4.52 -2.46
C VAL A 80 9.31 3.75 -1.31
N GLU A 81 8.49 3.19 -0.42
CA GLU A 81 8.98 2.40 0.71
C GLU A 81 9.25 0.94 0.35
N GLU A 82 8.74 0.47 -0.79
CA GLU A 82 8.78 -0.93 -1.23
C GLU A 82 8.09 -1.87 -0.22
N GLU A 83 7.05 -1.39 0.44
CA GLU A 83 6.34 -2.10 1.51
C GLU A 83 4.84 -2.26 1.22
N TRP A 84 4.26 -3.34 1.74
CA TRP A 84 2.83 -3.55 1.71
C TRP A 84 2.16 -2.90 2.91
N GLY A 85 1.04 -2.22 2.68
CA GLY A 85 0.31 -1.51 3.70
C GLY A 85 -1.21 -1.59 3.57
N ILE A 86 -1.87 -1.06 4.59
CA ILE A 86 -3.32 -0.88 4.64
C ILE A 86 -3.58 0.61 4.81
N GLY A 87 -4.57 1.13 4.08
CA GLY A 87 -5.06 2.48 4.29
C GLY A 87 -6.55 2.60 4.01
N ARG A 88 -7.05 3.83 3.99
CA ARG A 88 -8.44 4.16 3.70
C ARG A 88 -8.51 5.02 2.45
N VAL A 89 -9.35 4.62 1.49
CA VAL A 89 -9.60 5.45 0.31
C VAL A 89 -10.60 6.55 0.66
N LEU A 90 -10.20 7.79 0.38
CA LEU A 90 -11.05 8.96 0.33
C LEU A 90 -11.55 9.14 -1.11
N GLY A 91 -12.85 8.97 -1.33
CA GLY A 91 -13.49 9.11 -2.65
C GLY A 91 -13.65 7.80 -3.42
N ALA A 92 -13.85 7.90 -4.73
CA ALA A 92 -14.01 6.74 -5.60
C ALA A 92 -12.65 6.23 -6.11
N VAL A 93 -12.44 4.91 -6.01
CA VAL A 93 -11.24 4.24 -6.54
C VAL A 93 -11.11 4.36 -8.06
N ALA A 94 -12.24 4.44 -8.77
CA ALA A 94 -12.28 4.51 -10.23
C ALA A 94 -11.62 5.77 -10.82
N ASP A 95 -11.45 6.82 -10.01
CA ASP A 95 -10.94 8.13 -10.45
C ASP A 95 -9.52 8.41 -9.91
N GLY A 96 -8.82 7.40 -9.40
CA GLY A 96 -7.50 7.61 -8.77
C GLY A 96 -7.63 8.36 -7.44
N GLY A 97 -8.61 7.98 -6.61
CA GLY A 97 -8.80 8.50 -5.26
C GLY A 97 -7.53 8.51 -4.40
N VAL A 98 -7.61 9.20 -3.26
CA VAL A 98 -6.46 9.35 -2.35
C VAL A 98 -6.55 8.30 -1.27
N VAL A 99 -5.42 7.69 -0.92
CA VAL A 99 -5.28 6.83 0.26
C VAL A 99 -4.80 7.70 1.42
N ASP A 100 -5.46 7.55 2.57
CA ASP A 100 -5.13 8.20 3.85
C ASP A 100 -5.07 7.13 4.95
N ASP A 101 -4.62 7.49 6.15
CA ASP A 101 -4.51 6.58 7.31
C ASP A 101 -3.71 5.30 6.98
N TRP A 102 -2.58 5.49 6.27
CA TRP A 102 -1.72 4.41 5.80
C TRP A 102 -0.84 3.85 6.93
N GLY A 103 -0.77 2.52 7.00
CA GLY A 103 0.19 1.81 7.83
C GLY A 103 0.86 0.69 7.04
N THR A 104 2.19 0.61 7.12
CA THR A 104 2.97 -0.45 6.50
C THR A 104 3.15 -1.66 7.41
N PHE A 105 3.30 -2.84 6.80
CA PHE A 105 3.47 -4.10 7.51
C PHE A 105 4.63 -4.95 6.95
N GLY A 106 5.49 -4.32 6.14
CA GLY A 106 6.72 -4.87 5.59
C GLY A 106 6.64 -5.30 4.12
N GLU A 107 7.74 -5.88 3.63
CA GLU A 107 7.98 -6.23 2.22
C GLU A 107 7.09 -7.36 1.64
N ARG A 108 6.27 -8.04 2.46
CA ARG A 108 5.46 -9.20 2.03
C ARG A 108 3.97 -8.94 2.09
N LEU A 109 3.26 -9.25 1.00
CA LEU A 109 1.80 -9.17 0.91
C LEU A 109 1.12 -10.00 2.02
N ARG A 110 1.68 -11.18 2.31
CA ARG A 110 1.11 -12.09 3.33
C ARG A 110 1.05 -11.44 4.71
N TRP A 111 2.04 -10.61 5.07
CA TRP A 111 2.08 -9.98 6.40
C TRP A 111 0.96 -8.95 6.54
N THR A 112 0.68 -8.21 5.48
CA THR A 112 -0.41 -7.25 5.44
C THR A 112 -1.77 -7.94 5.44
N LEU A 113 -1.91 -9.05 4.70
CA LEU A 113 -3.17 -9.82 4.65
C LEU A 113 -3.59 -10.42 5.99
N LEU A 114 -2.65 -10.75 6.88
CA LEU A 114 -2.98 -11.20 8.25
C LEU A 114 -3.73 -10.14 9.08
N ARG A 115 -3.68 -8.88 8.64
CA ARG A 115 -4.23 -7.71 9.33
C ARG A 115 -5.35 -7.04 8.53
N PHE A 116 -5.59 -7.50 7.30
CA PHE A 116 -6.63 -6.96 6.45
C PHE A 116 -7.97 -7.67 6.70
N PRO A 117 -9.10 -6.96 6.76
CA PRO A 117 -9.29 -5.51 6.58
C PRO A 117 -9.28 -4.69 7.88
N ASP A 118 -9.00 -5.32 9.03
CA ASP A 118 -9.01 -4.66 10.34
C ASP A 118 -7.59 -4.52 10.92
N PRO A 119 -6.87 -3.41 10.65
CA PRO A 119 -5.53 -3.20 11.20
C PRO A 119 -5.53 -3.20 12.74
N ALA A 120 -6.67 -2.87 13.39
CA ALA A 120 -6.82 -2.85 14.85
C ALA A 120 -7.07 -4.23 15.47
N ALA A 121 -7.33 -5.28 14.68
CA ALA A 121 -7.45 -6.65 15.17
C ALA A 121 -6.10 -7.20 15.71
N TYR A 122 -4.97 -6.64 15.28
CA TYR A 122 -3.62 -7.07 15.68
C TYR A 122 -3.14 -6.44 16.99
N VAL A 123 -3.39 -5.14 17.21
CA VAL A 123 -3.00 -4.43 18.46
C VAL A 123 -3.63 -5.09 19.69
N ARG A 124 -4.82 -5.67 19.54
CA ARG A 124 -5.53 -6.40 20.61
C ARG A 124 -4.97 -7.79 20.91
N ARG A 125 -4.15 -8.40 20.03
CA ARG A 125 -3.52 -9.72 20.27
C ARG A 125 -2.12 -9.65 20.88
N THR A 126 -1.43 -8.53 20.76
CA THR A 126 -0.09 -8.34 21.35
C THR A 126 -0.10 -7.60 22.68
N ALA A 127 -1.27 -7.12 23.13
CA ALA A 127 -1.49 -6.48 24.42
C ALA A 127 -2.23 -7.37 25.44
N GLY A 128 -2.38 -8.66 25.14
CA GLY A 128 -3.05 -9.66 25.99
C GLY A 128 -2.10 -10.75 26.47
#